data_AF-A0A3M1CY42-F1
#
_entry.id   AF-A0A3M1CY42-F1
#
_cell.length_a   1.000
_cell.length_b   1.000
_cell.length_c   1.000
_cell.angle_alpha   90.00
_cell.angle_beta   90.00
_cell.angle_gamma   90.00
#
_symmetry.space_group_name_H-M   'P 1'
#
loop_
_entity.id
_entity.type
_entity.pdbx_description
1 polymer ?
#
loop_
_entity_poly.entity_id
_entity_poly.type
_entity_poly.pdbx_seq_one_letter_code
_entity_poly.pdbx_strand_id
1 'polypeptide(L)'
;MSDLPTVRQALDRWVLALHAFGRVEEVAAAMADDAVVIRHGWDDGHGVERERFVGHDAIAEWCARSPREARFDLAGDPAPGADGWRVRYRLTFGDYENFGTWELALAADGRIRRLVHQPDDLPAEWRNGIPEGKRLPDMAETRRARLALAEKLRKEVEAGRRGPGCSVPGVAAHDHDSGHDHGHHPDPTSGRDPG
;
A
#
# COMPACT_ATOMS: atom_id res chain seq x y z
N MET A 1 2.11 -24.80 4.66
CA MET A 1 2.79 -23.53 5.01
C MET A 1 3.71 -23.17 3.86
N SER A 2 3.75 -21.90 3.44
CA SER A 2 4.70 -21.42 2.42
C SER A 2 6.14 -21.65 2.86
N ASP A 3 7.09 -21.72 1.93
CA ASP A 3 8.51 -21.87 2.27
C ASP A 3 9.18 -20.54 2.68
N LEU A 4 10.36 -20.64 3.30
CA LEU A 4 11.11 -19.48 3.79
C LEU A 4 11.50 -18.50 2.67
N PRO A 5 11.95 -18.94 1.47
CA PRO A 5 12.20 -18.03 0.34
C PRO A 5 10.99 -17.19 -0.06
N THR A 6 9.80 -17.81 -0.15
CA THR A 6 8.55 -17.10 -0.49
C THR A 6 8.22 -16.03 0.55
N VAL A 7 8.41 -16.35 1.83
CA VAL A 7 8.16 -15.42 2.94
C VAL A 7 9.12 -14.24 2.92
N ARG A 8 10.42 -14.49 2.65
CA ARG A 8 11.41 -13.42 2.49
C ARG A 8 11.04 -12.48 1.35
N GLN A 9 10.64 -13.03 0.20
CA GLN A 9 10.21 -12.21 -0.95
C GLN A 9 8.95 -11.39 -0.65
N ALA A 10 7.99 -11.94 0.11
CA ALA A 10 6.81 -11.20 0.56
C ALA A 10 7.18 -10.02 1.47
N LEU A 11 8.11 -10.25 2.41
CA LEU A 11 8.63 -9.23 3.32
C LEU A 11 9.44 -8.15 2.61
N ASP A 12 10.26 -8.52 1.63
CA ASP A 12 11.04 -7.55 0.84
C ASP A 12 10.11 -6.59 0.08
N ARG A 13 9.07 -7.14 -0.57
CA ARG A 13 8.02 -6.32 -1.21
C ARG A 13 7.28 -5.43 -0.22
N TRP A 14 7.02 -5.94 0.98
CA TRP A 14 6.36 -5.16 2.03
C TRP A 14 7.22 -3.99 2.52
N VAL A 15 8.51 -4.21 2.75
CA VAL A 15 9.46 -3.14 3.11
C VAL A 15 9.53 -2.08 2.00
N LEU A 16 9.57 -2.50 0.73
CA LEU A 16 9.50 -1.58 -0.41
C LEU A 16 8.21 -0.75 -0.40
N ALA A 17 7.06 -1.37 -0.14
CA ALA A 17 5.77 -0.68 -0.05
C ALA A 17 5.74 0.38 1.08
N LEU A 18 6.35 0.09 2.23
CA LEU A 18 6.49 1.06 3.33
C LEU A 18 7.34 2.27 2.92
N HIS A 19 8.43 2.04 2.16
CA HIS A 19 9.30 3.10 1.66
C HIS A 19 8.74 3.83 0.42
N ALA A 20 7.64 3.32 -0.15
CA ALA A 20 6.95 3.98 -1.25
C ALA A 20 5.98 5.08 -0.79
N PHE A 21 5.77 5.23 0.53
CA PHE A 21 4.98 6.31 1.14
C PHE A 21 3.55 6.44 0.59
N GLY A 22 2.88 5.30 0.41
CA GLY A 22 1.47 5.24 0.02
C GLY A 22 1.21 5.13 -1.49
N ARG A 23 2.19 4.69 -2.28
CA ARG A 23 1.93 4.25 -3.65
C ARG A 23 1.16 2.93 -3.64
N VAL A 24 -0.05 2.96 -4.18
CA VAL A 24 -0.97 1.80 -4.18
C VAL A 24 -0.37 0.63 -4.95
N GLU A 25 0.39 0.87 -6.01
CA GLU A 25 0.97 -0.19 -6.84
C GLU A 25 2.01 -1.02 -6.05
N GLU A 26 2.79 -0.37 -5.19
CA GLU A 26 3.79 -1.05 -4.37
C GLU A 26 3.11 -1.85 -3.24
N VAL A 27 2.01 -1.33 -2.69
CA VAL A 27 1.16 -2.08 -1.75
C VAL A 27 0.53 -3.30 -2.45
N ALA A 28 0.01 -3.14 -3.66
CA ALA A 28 -0.61 -4.23 -4.43
C ALA A 28 0.39 -5.33 -4.81
N ALA A 29 1.66 -4.97 -5.03
CA ALA A 29 2.74 -5.92 -5.26
C ALA A 29 3.05 -6.76 -4.01
N ALA A 30 2.92 -6.18 -2.81
CA ALA A 30 3.23 -6.84 -1.54
C ALA A 30 2.03 -7.62 -0.94
N MET A 31 0.82 -7.09 -1.11
CA MET A 31 -0.39 -7.50 -0.40
C MET A 31 -1.43 -8.10 -1.35
N ALA A 32 -2.12 -9.15 -0.90
CA ALA A 32 -3.25 -9.73 -1.62
C ALA A 32 -4.42 -8.72 -1.75
N ASP A 33 -5.34 -8.95 -2.68
CA ASP A 33 -6.40 -7.98 -3.00
C ASP A 33 -7.38 -7.77 -1.82
N ASP A 34 -7.61 -8.83 -1.05
CA ASP A 34 -8.42 -8.82 0.18
C ASP A 34 -7.58 -8.66 1.46
N ALA A 35 -6.36 -8.13 1.33
CA ALA A 35 -5.43 -8.07 2.44
C ALA A 35 -5.92 -7.20 3.60
N VAL A 36 -5.53 -7.59 4.81
CA VAL A 36 -5.83 -6.88 6.04
C VAL A 36 -4.55 -6.57 6.81
N VAL A 37 -4.39 -5.31 7.20
CA VAL A 37 -3.38 -4.87 8.17
C VAL A 37 -4.09 -4.54 9.48
N ILE A 38 -3.60 -5.10 10.58
CA ILE A 38 -4.05 -4.83 11.94
C ILE A 38 -2.91 -4.16 12.68
N ARG A 39 -3.15 -2.99 13.27
CA ARG A 39 -2.17 -2.31 14.12
C ARG A 39 -2.54 -2.47 15.58
N HIS A 40 -1.61 -2.98 16.37
CA HIS A 40 -1.73 -3.01 17.82
C HIS A 40 -1.20 -1.72 18.46
N GLY A 41 -1.66 -1.45 19.67
CA GLY A 41 -1.13 -0.38 20.51
C GLY A 41 0.23 -0.72 21.13
N TRP A 42 0.77 0.24 21.85
CA TRP A 42 1.91 0.09 22.75
C TRP A 42 1.45 0.29 24.21
N ASP A 43 2.32 0.03 25.17
CA ASP A 43 2.10 0.13 26.62
C ASP A 43 0.85 -0.64 27.07
N ASP A 44 -0.09 0.01 27.77
CA ASP A 44 -1.35 -0.59 28.22
C ASP A 44 -2.24 -1.08 27.06
N GLY A 45 -1.92 -0.69 25.82
CA GLY A 45 -2.56 -1.16 24.60
C GLY A 45 -1.78 -2.25 23.86
N HIS A 46 -0.68 -2.76 24.40
CA HIS A 46 0.11 -3.80 23.76
C HIS A 46 -0.72 -5.06 23.54
N GLY A 47 -0.64 -5.64 22.34
CA GLY A 47 -1.45 -6.80 21.96
C GLY A 47 -2.92 -6.48 21.66
N VAL A 48 -3.38 -5.23 21.84
CA VAL A 48 -4.76 -4.81 21.58
C VAL A 48 -4.87 -4.15 20.22
N GLU A 49 -5.78 -4.63 19.38
CA GLU A 49 -6.12 -4.01 18.10
C GLU A 49 -6.59 -2.56 18.30
N ARG A 50 -5.88 -1.62 17.65
CA ARG A 50 -6.19 -0.19 17.65
C ARG A 50 -6.77 0.26 16.33
N GLU A 51 -6.24 -0.24 15.22
CA GLU A 51 -6.68 0.11 13.88
C GLU A 51 -6.66 -1.12 12.98
N ARG A 52 -7.57 -1.13 12.01
CA ARG A 52 -7.69 -2.16 10.97
C ARG A 52 -7.84 -1.50 9.62
N PHE A 53 -7.07 -1.96 8.65
CA PHE A 53 -7.06 -1.47 7.27
C PHE A 53 -7.32 -2.66 6.34
N VAL A 54 -8.27 -2.50 5.42
CA VAL A 54 -8.72 -3.57 4.51
C VAL A 54 -8.60 -3.07 3.07
N GLY A 55 -7.90 -3.83 2.23
CA GLY A 55 -7.65 -3.49 0.83
C GLY A 55 -6.48 -2.51 0.63
N HIS A 56 -6.00 -2.45 -0.60
CA HIS A 56 -4.76 -1.73 -0.94
C HIS A 56 -4.82 -0.23 -0.65
N ASP A 57 -5.94 0.43 -0.95
CA ASP A 57 -6.08 1.88 -0.75
C ASP A 57 -5.95 2.27 0.72
N ALA A 58 -6.67 1.58 1.61
CA ALA A 58 -6.62 1.85 3.05
C ALA A 58 -5.22 1.56 3.63
N ILE A 59 -4.55 0.52 3.15
CA ILE A 59 -3.19 0.18 3.55
C ILE A 59 -2.20 1.21 3.02
N ALA A 60 -2.36 1.68 1.78
CA ALA A 60 -1.52 2.71 1.19
C ALA A 60 -1.67 4.05 1.92
N GLU A 61 -2.89 4.44 2.29
CA GLU A 61 -3.14 5.60 3.15
C GLU A 61 -2.45 5.48 4.51
N TRP A 62 -2.42 4.27 5.09
CA TRP A 62 -1.68 4.02 6.33
C TRP A 62 -0.17 4.14 6.12
N CYS A 63 0.39 3.51 5.09
CA CYS A 63 1.82 3.63 4.73
C CYS A 63 2.22 5.09 4.47
N ALA A 64 1.33 5.88 3.88
CA ALA A 64 1.55 7.30 3.66
C ALA A 64 1.72 8.07 4.98
N ARG A 65 1.19 7.60 6.11
CA ARG A 65 1.32 8.32 7.39
C ARG A 65 2.78 8.40 7.83
N SER A 66 3.59 7.40 7.53
CA SER A 66 5.02 7.38 7.91
C SER A 66 5.78 8.61 7.41
N PRO A 67 6.70 9.17 8.22
CA PRO A 67 7.64 10.19 7.78
C PRO A 67 8.44 9.73 6.56
N ARG A 68 8.81 10.65 5.65
CA ARG A 68 9.57 10.29 4.44
C ARG A 68 10.99 9.81 4.73
N GLU A 69 11.52 10.22 5.87
CA GLU A 69 12.84 9.88 6.35
C GLU A 69 12.81 8.57 7.18
N ALA A 70 11.62 8.03 7.44
CA ALA A 70 11.49 6.77 8.15
C ALA A 70 12.02 5.60 7.30
N ARG A 71 12.83 4.74 7.91
CA ARG A 71 13.36 3.53 7.31
C ARG A 71 12.88 2.33 8.11
N PHE A 72 12.34 1.36 7.39
CA PHE A 72 11.95 0.06 7.91
C PHE A 72 12.91 -1.00 7.39
N ASP A 73 13.42 -1.85 8.28
CA ASP A 73 14.28 -2.99 7.97
C ASP A 73 13.77 -4.26 8.66
N LEU A 74 14.15 -5.42 8.13
CA LEU A 74 14.02 -6.69 8.86
C LEU A 74 15.16 -6.80 9.88
N ALA A 75 14.81 -7.06 11.13
CA ALA A 75 15.73 -7.17 12.27
C ALA A 75 15.98 -8.63 12.70
N GLY A 76 15.75 -9.58 11.79
CA GLY A 76 15.93 -11.00 12.03
C GLY A 76 15.32 -11.84 10.91
N ASP A 77 15.54 -13.15 10.98
CA ASP A 77 14.95 -14.07 10.02
C ASP A 77 13.48 -14.37 10.35
N PRO A 78 12.62 -14.56 9.33
CA PRO A 78 11.26 -15.04 9.53
C PRO A 78 11.26 -16.39 10.24
N ALA A 79 10.42 -16.52 11.25
CA ALA A 79 10.22 -17.75 12.00
C ALA A 79 8.73 -18.15 11.96
N PRO A 80 8.39 -19.43 12.21
CA PRO A 80 7.00 -19.84 12.38
C PRO A 80 6.31 -19.04 13.51
N GLY A 81 5.11 -18.54 13.22
CA GLY A 81 4.19 -17.92 14.18
C GLY A 81 2.95 -18.79 14.40
N ALA A 82 2.00 -18.32 15.21
CA ALA A 82 0.78 -19.08 15.51
C ALA A 82 -0.07 -19.36 14.25
N ASP A 83 -0.30 -18.33 13.43
CA ASP A 83 -1.15 -18.39 12.24
C ASP A 83 -0.37 -18.12 10.93
N GLY A 84 0.93 -18.43 10.91
CA GLY A 84 1.78 -18.20 9.75
C GLY A 84 3.23 -17.94 10.12
N TRP A 85 3.69 -16.72 9.86
CA TRP A 85 5.08 -16.31 10.05
C TRP A 85 5.16 -15.11 10.98
N ARG A 86 6.28 -14.98 11.67
CA ARG A 86 6.63 -13.81 12.47
C ARG A 86 8.03 -13.35 12.12
N VAL A 87 8.24 -12.04 12.12
CA VAL A 87 9.57 -11.44 11.90
C VAL A 87 9.71 -10.18 12.74
N ARG A 88 10.92 -9.93 13.23
CA ARG A 88 11.25 -8.66 13.90
C ARG A 88 11.52 -7.60 12.84
N TYR A 89 10.98 -6.41 13.04
CA TYR A 89 11.32 -5.26 12.22
C TYR A 89 12.01 -4.20 13.07
N ARG A 90 12.70 -3.29 12.39
CA ARG A 90 13.31 -2.09 12.94
C ARG A 90 12.82 -0.89 12.16
N LEU A 91 12.47 0.17 12.88
CA LEU A 91 12.07 1.47 12.37
C LEU A 91 13.11 2.50 12.83
N THR A 92 13.72 3.23 11.91
CA THR A 92 14.58 4.38 12.23
C THR A 92 14.07 5.66 11.59
N PHE A 93 14.19 6.78 12.29
CA PHE A 93 13.87 8.12 11.78
C PHE A 93 14.70 9.16 12.55
N GLY A 94 15.66 9.80 11.87
CA GLY A 94 16.65 10.64 12.55
C GLY A 94 17.41 9.84 13.61
N ASP A 95 17.42 10.34 14.85
CA ASP A 95 18.04 9.66 16.00
C ASP A 95 17.07 8.70 16.72
N TYR A 96 15.85 8.53 16.22
CA TYR A 96 14.89 7.61 16.80
C TYR A 96 15.05 6.22 16.19
N GLU A 97 15.04 5.21 17.05
CA GLU A 97 14.94 3.81 16.68
C GLU A 97 13.83 3.17 17.51
N ASN A 98 13.00 2.35 16.85
CA ASN A 98 12.05 1.47 17.50
C ASN A 98 12.04 0.11 16.81
N PHE A 99 11.55 -0.89 17.51
CA PHE A 99 11.39 -2.23 16.99
C PHE A 99 9.94 -2.66 17.10
N GLY A 100 9.66 -3.82 16.55
CA GLY A 100 8.41 -4.50 16.74
C GLY A 100 8.40 -5.83 16.02
N THR A 101 7.24 -6.47 16.07
CA THR A 101 7.00 -7.75 15.41
C THR A 101 5.93 -7.58 14.34
N TRP A 102 6.19 -8.12 13.15
CA TRP A 102 5.15 -8.42 12.19
C TRP A 102 4.79 -9.88 12.29
N GLU A 103 3.51 -10.18 12.49
CA GLU A 103 2.96 -11.51 12.27
C GLU A 103 2.15 -11.50 10.99
N LEU A 104 2.37 -12.48 10.11
CA LEU A 104 1.79 -12.46 8.77
C LEU A 104 1.35 -13.85 8.30
N ALA A 105 0.31 -13.83 7.47
CA ALA A 105 -0.15 -14.99 6.71
C ALA A 105 -0.12 -14.65 5.22
N LEU A 106 0.33 -15.60 4.40
CA LEU A 106 0.42 -15.43 2.95
C LEU A 106 -0.82 -16.00 2.26
N ALA A 107 -1.20 -15.38 1.15
CA ALA A 107 -2.11 -15.93 0.15
C ALA A 107 -1.39 -17.00 -0.70
N ALA A 108 -2.16 -17.69 -1.54
CA ALA A 108 -1.65 -18.75 -2.43
C ALA A 108 -0.63 -18.25 -3.47
N ASP A 109 -0.70 -16.96 -3.84
CA ASP A 109 0.22 -16.29 -4.76
C ASP A 109 1.49 -15.75 -4.07
N GLY A 110 1.68 -16.05 -2.78
CA GLY A 110 2.82 -15.60 -2.00
C GLY A 110 2.78 -14.13 -1.58
N ARG A 111 1.70 -13.38 -1.87
CA ARG A 111 1.48 -12.04 -1.29
C ARG A 111 0.95 -12.14 0.13
N ILE A 112 1.10 -11.07 0.91
CA ILE A 112 0.62 -11.02 2.29
C ILE A 112 -0.90 -10.82 2.29
N ARG A 113 -1.64 -11.75 2.90
CA ARG A 113 -3.11 -11.63 3.09
C ARG A 113 -3.45 -10.98 4.43
N ARG A 114 -2.67 -11.25 5.46
CA ARG A 114 -2.87 -10.67 6.78
C ARG A 114 -1.52 -10.25 7.35
N LEU A 115 -1.46 -9.06 7.93
CA LEU A 115 -0.30 -8.58 8.68
C LEU A 115 -0.77 -7.93 9.99
N VAL A 116 -0.25 -8.39 11.12
CA VAL A 116 -0.40 -7.76 12.42
C VAL A 116 0.88 -7.03 12.73
N HIS A 117 0.77 -5.72 12.89
CA HIS A 117 1.85 -4.83 13.27
C HIS A 117 1.80 -4.60 14.77
N GLN A 118 2.80 -5.13 15.47
CA GLN A 118 2.95 -5.06 16.92
C GLN A 118 4.22 -4.26 17.25
N PRO A 119 4.11 -2.93 17.46
CA PRO A 119 5.25 -2.16 17.91
C PRO A 119 5.67 -2.57 19.32
N ASP A 120 6.98 -2.55 19.58
CA ASP A 120 7.46 -2.62 20.96
C ASP A 120 7.04 -1.35 21.72
N ASP A 121 7.04 -1.45 23.04
CA ASP A 121 6.79 -0.33 23.91
C ASP A 121 7.81 0.80 23.65
N LEU A 122 7.30 2.02 23.73
CA LEU A 122 8.17 3.19 23.67
C LEU A 122 9.04 3.24 24.93
N PRO A 123 10.28 3.77 24.82
CA PRO A 123 11.09 4.07 26.00
C PRO A 123 10.28 4.88 27.02
N ALA A 124 10.45 4.60 28.31
CA ALA A 124 9.65 5.19 29.37
C ALA A 124 9.70 6.73 29.35
N GLU A 125 10.85 7.29 28.96
CA GLU A 125 11.09 8.71 28.77
C GLU A 125 10.22 9.36 27.68
N TRP A 126 9.60 8.58 26.79
CA TRP A 126 8.75 9.06 25.68
C TRP A 126 7.26 8.89 25.96
N ARG A 127 6.89 8.22 27.06
CA ARG A 127 5.48 7.97 27.45
C ARG A 127 4.70 9.25 27.75
N ASN A 128 5.38 10.31 28.18
CA ASN A 128 4.79 11.62 28.50
C ASN A 128 4.94 12.66 27.38
N GLY A 129 5.40 12.24 26.20
CA GLY A 129 5.74 13.11 25.08
C GLY A 129 7.17 12.88 24.60
N ILE A 130 7.45 13.32 23.38
CA ILE A 130 8.77 13.21 22.78
C ILE A 130 9.71 14.17 23.52
N PRO A 131 10.92 13.75 23.95
CA PRO A 131 11.84 14.61 24.69
C PRO A 131 12.13 15.92 23.94
N GLU A 132 12.30 17.01 24.67
CA GLU A 132 12.64 18.32 24.12
C GLU A 132 13.88 18.22 23.21
N GLY A 133 13.78 18.73 21.98
CA GLY A 133 14.85 18.63 20.96
C GLY A 133 14.82 17.36 20.11
N LYS A 134 14.04 16.34 20.49
CA LYS A 134 13.67 15.22 19.60
C LYS A 134 12.30 15.55 19.02
N ARG A 135 12.18 15.60 17.69
CA ARG A 135 10.91 15.87 17.00
C ARG A 135 10.54 14.65 16.17
N LEU A 136 9.60 13.83 16.63
CA LEU A 136 8.80 13.08 15.65
C LEU A 136 8.05 14.15 14.85
N PRO A 137 7.91 14.00 13.52
CA PRO A 137 7.04 14.90 12.77
C PRO A 137 5.70 14.88 13.47
N ASP A 138 5.13 16.05 13.78
CA ASP A 138 3.76 16.09 14.26
C ASP A 138 2.92 15.41 13.16
N MET A 139 2.45 14.20 13.44
CA MET A 139 1.75 13.37 12.47
C MET A 139 0.42 14.02 12.09
N ALA A 140 -0.16 14.82 13.00
CA ALA A 140 -1.32 15.64 12.72
C ALA A 140 -0.96 16.85 11.84
N GLU A 141 0.17 17.51 12.06
CA GLU A 141 0.70 18.58 11.18
C GLU A 141 1.01 18.04 9.79
N THR A 142 1.66 16.88 9.71
CA THR A 142 2.00 16.19 8.47
C THR A 142 0.74 15.77 7.71
N ARG A 143 -0.28 15.28 8.42
CA ARG A 143 -1.60 14.97 7.84
C ARG A 143 -2.32 16.23 7.35
N ARG A 144 -2.32 17.32 8.13
CA ARG A 144 -2.91 18.62 7.72
C ARG A 144 -2.22 19.17 6.47
N ALA A 145 -0.89 19.15 6.43
CA ALA A 145 -0.11 19.60 5.28
C ALA A 145 -0.39 18.78 4.02
N ARG A 146 -0.51 17.44 4.16
CA ARG A 146 -0.86 16.56 3.03
C ARG A 146 -2.28 16.80 2.50
N LEU A 147 -3.26 16.95 3.39
CA LEU A 147 -4.64 17.26 2.98
C LEU A 147 -4.71 18.62 2.26
N ALA A 148 -4.01 19.63 2.78
CA ALA A 148 -3.95 20.94 2.15
C ALA A 148 -3.27 20.90 0.76
N LEU A 149 -2.20 20.11 0.61
CA LEU A 149 -1.54 19.93 -0.69
C LEU A 149 -2.42 19.19 -1.69
N ALA A 150 -3.11 18.11 -1.26
CA ALA A 150 -4.03 17.37 -2.11
C ALA A 150 -5.21 18.26 -2.57
N GLU A 151 -5.76 19.08 -1.67
CA GLU A 151 -6.79 20.05 -2.00
C GLU A 151 -6.29 21.10 -3.00
N LYS A 152 -5.06 21.60 -2.81
CA LYS A 152 -4.42 22.55 -3.74
C LYS A 152 -4.26 21.94 -5.13
N LEU A 153 -3.70 20.74 -5.24
CA LEU A 153 -3.51 20.06 -6.53
C LEU A 153 -4.84 19.80 -7.23
N ARG A 154 -5.87 19.41 -6.48
CA ARG A 154 -7.24 19.26 -7.02
C ARG A 154 -7.76 20.57 -7.60
N LYS A 155 -7.62 21.68 -6.87
CA LYS A 155 -8.03 23.03 -7.34
C LYS A 155 -7.27 23.46 -8.59
N GLU A 156 -5.97 23.16 -8.67
CA GLU A 156 -5.15 23.46 -9.85
C GLU A 156 -5.58 22.67 -11.09
N VAL A 157 -5.91 21.38 -10.94
CA VAL A 157 -6.45 20.55 -12.03
C VAL A 157 -7.83 21.04 -12.48
N GLU A 158 -8.71 21.39 -11.55
CA GLU A 158 -10.04 21.94 -11.85
C GLU A 158 -9.95 23.32 -12.55
N ALA A 159 -8.99 24.16 -12.16
CA ALA A 159 -8.73 25.45 -12.80
C ALA A 159 -8.10 25.29 -14.20
N GLY A 160 -7.18 24.35 -14.38
CA GLY A 160 -6.56 24.02 -15.67
C GLY A 160 -7.55 23.45 -16.70
N ARG A 161 -8.61 22.78 -16.25
CA ARG A 161 -9.75 22.35 -17.09
C ARG A 161 -10.66 23.51 -17.54
N ARG A 162 -10.51 24.71 -16.98
CA ARG A 162 -11.25 25.94 -17.37
C ARG A 162 -10.38 26.92 -18.16
N GLY A 163 -9.44 26.43 -18.97
CA GLY A 163 -8.81 27.24 -20.02
C GLY A 163 -9.82 27.68 -21.08
N PRO A 164 -9.65 28.86 -21.71
CA PRO A 164 -10.65 29.52 -22.54
C PRO A 164 -10.98 28.64 -23.76
N GLY A 165 -12.27 28.56 -24.08
CA GLY A 165 -12.81 27.72 -25.14
C GLY A 165 -11.95 27.73 -26.40
N CYS A 166 -11.30 26.60 -26.66
CA CYS A 166 -10.78 26.31 -27.99
C CYS A 166 -12.02 26.08 -28.86
N SER A 167 -12.50 27.15 -29.51
CA SER A 167 -13.45 27.07 -30.59
C SER A 167 -12.83 26.19 -31.68
N VAL A 168 -13.32 24.96 -31.78
CA VAL A 168 -13.00 24.06 -32.89
C VAL A 168 -13.62 24.69 -34.15
N PRO A 169 -12.83 25.06 -35.18
CA PRO A 169 -13.40 25.48 -36.45
C PRO A 169 -14.04 24.26 -37.12
N GLY A 170 -15.21 24.50 -37.74
CA GLY A 170 -16.12 23.48 -38.23
C GLY A 170 -15.48 22.42 -39.13
N VAL A 171 -15.80 21.16 -38.82
CA VAL A 171 -15.65 20.05 -39.75
C VAL A 171 -16.82 20.12 -40.72
N ALA A 172 -16.52 20.50 -41.96
CA ALA A 172 -17.46 20.41 -43.06
C ALA A 172 -17.82 18.93 -43.29
N ALA A 173 -19.11 18.66 -43.35
CA ALA A 173 -19.67 17.39 -43.73
C ALA A 173 -19.21 17.03 -45.15
N HIS A 174 -18.64 15.83 -45.31
CA HIS A 174 -18.69 15.12 -46.57
C HIS A 174 -19.38 13.78 -46.35
N ASP A 175 -20.61 13.74 -46.84
CA ASP A 175 -21.30 12.53 -47.26
C ASP A 175 -20.37 11.72 -48.18
N HIS A 176 -20.14 10.45 -47.86
CA HIS A 176 -20.05 9.42 -48.88
C HIS A 176 -20.74 8.16 -48.38
N ASP A 177 -21.90 7.98 -48.99
CA ASP A 177 -22.77 6.84 -49.02
C ASP A 177 -22.15 5.68 -49.85
N SER A 178 -22.75 4.51 -49.65
CA SER A 178 -22.78 3.33 -50.53
C SER A 178 -21.61 2.34 -50.52
N GLY A 179 -21.92 1.11 -50.07
CA GLY A 179 -21.20 -0.09 -50.47
C GLY A 179 -21.46 -1.33 -49.62
N HIS A 180 -22.60 -2.01 -49.85
CA HIS A 180 -22.83 -3.40 -49.46
C HIS A 180 -21.69 -4.33 -49.94
N ASP A 181 -21.32 -5.35 -49.15
CA ASP A 181 -21.32 -6.71 -49.69
C ASP A 181 -21.48 -7.78 -48.60
N HIS A 182 -22.22 -8.82 -48.95
CA HIS A 182 -22.56 -10.01 -48.17
C HIS A 182 -21.51 -11.11 -48.34
N GLY A 183 -21.23 -11.87 -47.27
CA GLY A 183 -20.54 -13.17 -47.36
C GLY A 183 -20.43 -13.81 -45.97
N HIS A 184 -21.45 -14.53 -45.49
CA HIS A 184 -21.59 -16.00 -45.54
C HIS A 184 -20.57 -16.79 -44.69
N HIS A 185 -21.09 -17.39 -43.59
CA HIS A 185 -20.57 -18.50 -42.76
C HIS A 185 -20.20 -19.77 -43.59
N PRO A 186 -19.58 -20.87 -43.06
CA PRO A 186 -19.53 -21.41 -41.67
C PRO A 186 -18.12 -21.87 -41.18
N ASP A 187 -17.79 -21.93 -39.88
CA ASP A 187 -18.02 -22.97 -38.83
C ASP A 187 -17.02 -24.17 -38.86
N PRO A 188 -16.94 -25.08 -37.86
CA PRO A 188 -15.73 -25.33 -37.06
C PRO A 188 -15.21 -26.78 -37.17
N THR A 189 -13.92 -27.01 -36.94
CA THR A 189 -13.39 -28.39 -36.81
C THR A 189 -12.87 -28.66 -35.41
N SER A 190 -13.69 -29.44 -34.70
CA SER A 190 -13.36 -30.33 -33.59
C SER A 190 -12.11 -31.17 -33.84
N GLY A 191 -11.32 -31.36 -32.78
CA GLY A 191 -10.26 -32.37 -32.72
C GLY A 191 -10.05 -32.83 -31.28
N ARG A 192 -10.86 -33.81 -30.85
CA ARG A 192 -10.53 -34.74 -29.77
C ARG A 192 -9.62 -35.82 -30.37
N ASP A 193 -8.57 -36.23 -29.67
CA ASP A 193 -8.51 -37.59 -29.14
C ASP A 193 -7.43 -37.75 -28.06
N PRO A 194 -7.64 -38.65 -27.07
CA PRO A 194 -6.71 -38.95 -26.00
C PRO A 194 -5.79 -40.14 -26.34
N GLY A 195 -4.61 -40.13 -25.74
CA GLY A 195 -3.74 -41.29 -25.51
C GLY A 195 -3.26 -41.26 -24.08
#